data_AF-A0A5B0NZV5-F1
#
_entry.id   AF-A0A5B0NZV5-F1
#
_cell.length_a   1.000
_cell.length_b   1.000
_cell.length_c   1.000
_cell.angle_alpha   90.00
_cell.angle_beta   90.00
_cell.angle_gamma   90.00
#
_symmetry.space_group_name_H-M   'P 1'
#
loop_
_entity.id
_entity.type
_entity.pdbx_description
1 polymer ?
#
loop_
_entity_poly.entity_id
_entity_poly.type
_entity_poly.pdbx_seq_one_letter_code
_entity_poly.pdbx_strand_id
1 'polypeptide(L)'
;MGLLTIIRKQRRKEREMRILMLGLDNAGKTTIVRRLKGGLDLSKVMPTLGFNIDTLIHRSYSLNIWDVGGQKTLRPYWRNYFEATDAIIWVIDSTDRARLSDTSIELNQLLLEEALALNSKPTGHRWRVMACSAISGMNVMEGLDWVVDEVASRLYLLQ
;
A
#
# COMPACT_ATOMS: atom_id res chain seq x y z
N MET A 1 -6.86 -14.82 -26.34
CA MET A 1 -6.24 -14.51 -25.02
C MET A 1 -5.19 -13.43 -25.24
N GLY A 2 -5.30 -12.28 -24.59
CA GLY A 2 -4.42 -11.13 -24.84
C GLY A 2 -3.12 -11.14 -24.01
N LEU A 3 -2.15 -10.30 -24.39
CA LEU A 3 -0.86 -10.17 -23.71
C LEU A 3 -1.00 -9.85 -22.20
N LEU A 4 -1.92 -8.94 -21.84
CA LEU A 4 -2.20 -8.59 -20.44
C LEU A 4 -2.68 -9.78 -19.61
N THR A 5 -3.42 -10.71 -20.21
CA THR A 5 -3.90 -11.91 -19.52
C THR A 5 -2.76 -12.90 -19.27
N ILE A 6 -1.78 -12.97 -20.19
CA ILE A 6 -0.57 -13.80 -20.04
C ILE A 6 0.32 -13.24 -18.94
N ILE A 7 0.59 -11.93 -18.95
CA ILE A 7 1.40 -11.23 -17.94
C ILE A 7 0.78 -11.43 -16.54
N ARG A 8 -0.54 -11.30 -16.40
CA ARG A 8 -1.23 -11.55 -15.12
C ARG A 8 -1.10 -13.00 -14.65
N LYS A 9 -1.17 -13.99 -15.56
CA LYS A 9 -0.96 -15.41 -15.22
C LYS A 9 0.48 -15.68 -14.77
N GLN A 10 1.46 -15.05 -15.43
CA GLN A 10 2.87 -15.19 -15.08
C GLN A 10 3.17 -14.58 -13.70
N ARG A 11 2.70 -13.36 -13.41
CA ARG A 11 2.84 -12.74 -12.07
C ARG A 11 2.22 -13.59 -10.96
N ARG A 12 1.10 -14.26 -11.24
CA ARG A 12 0.51 -15.23 -10.30
C ARG A 12 1.38 -16.48 -10.13
N LYS A 13 2.05 -16.95 -11.18
CA LYS A 13 3.02 -18.06 -11.05
C LYS A 13 4.22 -17.64 -10.20
N GLU A 14 4.64 -16.38 -10.31
CA GLU A 14 5.79 -15.79 -9.61
C GLU A 14 5.45 -15.31 -8.19
N ARG A 15 4.19 -15.44 -7.75
CA ARG A 15 3.71 -15.04 -6.42
C ARG A 15 4.04 -13.56 -6.10
N GLU A 16 3.95 -12.71 -7.11
CA GLU A 16 4.19 -11.28 -6.97
C GLU A 16 2.93 -10.54 -6.51
N MET A 17 3.10 -9.60 -5.59
CA MET A 17 2.04 -8.72 -5.11
C MET A 17 2.45 -7.26 -5.30
N ARG A 18 1.57 -6.45 -5.90
CA ARG A 18 1.74 -5.01 -6.02
C ARG A 18 0.97 -4.31 -4.92
N ILE A 19 1.69 -3.70 -3.98
CA ILE A 19 1.13 -2.97 -2.84
C ILE A 19 1.34 -1.48 -3.07
N LEU A 20 0.27 -0.70 -3.00
CA LEU A 20 0.32 0.75 -3.14
C LEU A 20 0.22 1.40 -1.75
N MET A 21 1.24 2.16 -1.36
CA MET A 21 1.28 2.86 -0.07
C MET A 21 0.95 4.34 -0.26
N LEU A 22 -0.14 4.78 0.36
CA LEU A 22 -0.71 6.13 0.24
C LEU A 22 -1.07 6.73 1.59
N GLY A 23 -1.43 8.00 1.59
CA GLY A 23 -1.65 8.81 2.79
C GLY A 23 -0.97 10.17 2.67
N LEU A 24 -1.28 11.08 3.59
CA LEU A 24 -0.77 12.45 3.54
C LEU A 24 0.77 12.49 3.66
N ASP A 25 1.37 13.62 3.27
CA ASP A 25 2.76 13.91 3.61
C ASP A 25 3.00 13.83 5.12
N ASN A 26 4.22 13.45 5.49
CA ASN A 26 4.64 13.22 6.88
C ASN A 26 3.92 12.08 7.63
N ALA A 27 2.99 11.34 7.01
CA ALA A 27 2.29 10.23 7.67
C ALA A 27 3.18 9.04 8.09
N GLY A 28 4.42 8.96 7.58
CA GLY A 28 5.38 7.90 7.91
C GLY A 28 5.48 6.76 6.91
N LYS A 29 4.91 6.90 5.70
CA LYS A 29 4.92 5.89 4.61
C LYS A 29 6.32 5.35 4.31
N THR A 30 7.23 6.22 3.89
CA THR A 30 8.63 5.85 3.58
C THR A 30 9.36 5.25 4.79
N THR A 31 9.04 5.70 6.01
CA THR A 31 9.61 5.15 7.25
C THR A 31 9.14 3.72 7.48
N ILE A 32 7.86 3.40 7.23
CA ILE A 32 7.33 2.03 7.29
C ILE A 32 8.06 1.13 6.28
N VAL A 33 8.20 1.58 5.03
CA VAL A 33 8.91 0.79 4.00
C VAL A 33 10.35 0.52 4.39
N ARG A 34 11.08 1.55 4.86
CA ARG A 34 12.46 1.37 5.34
C ARG A 34 12.55 0.41 6.52
N ARG A 35 11.59 0.49 7.46
CA ARG A 35 11.49 -0.44 8.60
C ARG A 35 11.30 -1.89 8.13
N LEU A 36 10.40 -2.12 7.17
CA LEU A 36 10.16 -3.44 6.59
C LEU A 36 11.40 -4.01 5.88
N LYS A 37 12.23 -3.16 5.28
CA LYS A 37 13.50 -3.55 4.66
C LYS A 37 14.63 -3.83 5.65
N GLY A 38 14.39 -3.70 6.96
CA GLY A 38 15.44 -3.83 7.98
C GLY A 38 16.39 -2.62 8.06
N GLY A 39 15.99 -1.46 7.52
CA GLY A 39 16.81 -0.24 7.56
C GLY A 39 17.05 0.23 9.00
N LEU A 40 18.32 0.40 9.36
CA LEU A 40 18.75 0.78 10.71
C LEU A 40 18.72 2.30 10.94
N ASP A 41 18.91 3.11 9.89
CA ASP A 41 18.86 4.58 9.98
C ASP A 41 17.54 5.14 9.44
N LEU A 42 16.60 5.38 10.35
CA LEU A 42 15.33 6.05 10.06
C LEU A 42 15.39 7.57 10.32
N SER A 43 16.53 8.12 10.75
CA SER A 43 16.65 9.53 11.14
C SER A 43 16.75 10.50 9.97
N LYS A 44 17.03 10.00 8.75
CA LYS A 44 17.27 10.80 7.54
C LYS A 44 16.23 10.58 6.45
N VAL A 45 14.98 10.30 6.81
CA VAL A 45 13.90 10.16 5.82
C VAL A 45 13.48 11.55 5.35
N MET A 46 13.66 11.82 4.05
CA MET A 46 13.22 13.07 3.41
C MET A 46 11.82 12.90 2.80
N PRO A 47 11.07 13.99 2.58
CA PRO A 47 9.81 13.92 1.84
C PRO A 47 10.00 13.32 0.45
N THR A 48 9.19 12.31 0.11
CA THR A 48 9.22 11.69 -1.21
C THR A 48 8.69 12.63 -2.29
N LEU A 49 9.54 12.90 -3.28
CA LEU A 49 9.16 13.60 -4.51
C LEU A 49 8.80 12.55 -5.57
N GLY A 50 7.52 12.46 -5.95
CA GLY A 50 7.05 11.42 -6.86
C GLY A 50 6.79 10.10 -6.15
N PHE A 51 7.59 9.07 -6.40
CA PHE A 51 7.41 7.73 -5.82
C PHE A 51 8.74 6.96 -5.72
N ASN A 52 8.77 5.96 -4.84
CA ASN A 52 9.79 4.92 -4.78
C ASN A 52 9.15 3.55 -5.02
N ILE A 53 9.91 2.62 -5.59
CA ILE A 53 9.52 1.21 -5.66
C ILE A 53 10.54 0.41 -4.87
N ASP A 54 10.06 -0.32 -3.88
CA ASP A 54 10.85 -1.24 -3.08
C ASP A 54 10.30 -2.66 -3.22
N THR A 55 11.15 -3.58 -3.65
CA THR A 55 10.83 -5.00 -3.67
C THR A 55 11.35 -5.65 -2.40
N LEU A 56 10.48 -6.36 -1.68
CA LEU A 56 10.84 -7.13 -0.51
C LEU A 56 10.32 -8.56 -0.65
N ILE A 57 11.12 -9.52 -0.18
CA ILE A 57 10.70 -10.91 -0.08
C ILE A 57 10.11 -11.11 1.31
N HIS A 58 8.84 -11.50 1.36
CA HIS A 58 8.17 -11.84 2.62
C HIS A 58 7.53 -13.21 2.50
N ARG A 59 7.99 -14.15 3.32
CA ARG A 59 7.66 -15.59 3.20
C ARG A 59 8.00 -16.05 1.76
N SER A 60 7.02 -16.61 1.04
CA SER A 60 7.15 -17.07 -0.34
C SER A 60 6.61 -16.08 -1.38
N TYR A 61 6.43 -14.81 -1.02
CA TYR A 61 5.88 -13.78 -1.90
C TYR A 61 6.90 -12.67 -2.16
N SER A 62 6.91 -12.16 -3.38
CA SER A 62 7.66 -10.96 -3.77
C SER A 62 6.72 -9.77 -3.73
N LEU A 63 6.91 -8.84 -2.78
CA LEU A 63 6.06 -7.67 -2.64
C LEU A 63 6.74 -6.46 -3.27
N ASN A 64 6.11 -5.89 -4.28
CA ASN A 64 6.50 -4.65 -4.93
C ASN A 64 5.71 -3.50 -4.29
N ILE A 65 6.33 -2.78 -3.36
CA ILE A 65 5.72 -1.66 -2.64
C ILE A 65 5.99 -0.36 -3.40
N TRP A 66 4.91 0.32 -3.79
CA TRP A 66 4.92 1.64 -4.39
C TRP A 66 4.66 2.69 -3.30
N ASP A 67 5.71 3.32 -2.79
CA ASP A 67 5.64 4.43 -1.82
C ASP A 67 5.51 5.75 -2.57
N VAL A 68 4.33 6.37 -2.51
CA VAL A 68 4.04 7.59 -3.28
C VAL A 68 4.03 8.82 -2.38
N GLY A 69 4.61 9.92 -2.87
CA GLY A 69 4.62 11.21 -2.18
C GLY A 69 3.21 11.69 -1.83
N GLY A 70 3.04 12.20 -0.61
CA GLY A 70 1.73 12.61 -0.08
C GLY A 70 1.48 14.12 -0.03
N GLN A 71 2.45 14.91 -0.52
CA GLN A 71 2.32 16.38 -0.53
C GLN A 71 1.10 16.76 -1.36
N LYS A 72 0.36 17.77 -0.92
CA LYS A 72 -0.90 18.20 -1.56
C LYS A 72 -0.78 18.42 -3.08
N THR A 73 0.36 18.95 -3.54
CA THR A 73 0.66 19.17 -4.96
C THR A 73 0.86 17.88 -5.76
N LEU A 74 1.16 16.75 -5.11
CA LEU A 74 1.41 15.45 -5.73
C LEU A 74 0.17 14.54 -5.75
N ARG A 75 -0.80 14.76 -4.86
CA ARG A 75 -2.00 13.91 -4.71
C ARG A 75 -2.80 13.71 -6.02
N PRO A 76 -2.96 14.71 -6.91
CA PRO A 76 -3.66 14.52 -8.19
C PRO A 76 -3.04 13.45 -9.12
N TYR A 77 -1.78 13.07 -8.87
CA TYR A 77 -1.06 12.06 -9.64
C TYR A 77 -1.16 10.65 -9.04
N TRP A 78 -1.77 10.47 -7.85
CA TRP A 78 -1.92 9.15 -7.23
C TRP A 78 -2.64 8.14 -8.14
N ARG A 79 -3.64 8.62 -8.89
CA ARG A 79 -4.41 7.82 -9.86
C ARG A 79 -3.56 7.14 -10.93
N ASN A 80 -2.39 7.69 -11.24
CA ASN A 80 -1.46 7.09 -12.20
C ASN A 80 -0.89 5.74 -11.70
N TYR A 81 -1.06 5.43 -10.41
CA TYR A 81 -0.53 4.21 -9.79
C TYR A 81 -1.63 3.20 -9.41
N PHE A 82 -2.90 3.45 -9.72
CA PHE A 82 -4.01 2.58 -9.27
C PHE A 82 -4.10 1.26 -10.04
N GLU A 83 -3.77 1.26 -11.33
CA GLU A 83 -3.88 0.05 -12.15
C GLU A 83 -3.03 -1.11 -11.63
N ALA A 84 -3.58 -2.32 -11.67
CA ALA A 84 -2.90 -3.55 -11.25
C ALA A 84 -2.40 -3.53 -9.79
N THR A 85 -3.05 -2.76 -8.91
CA THR A 85 -2.85 -2.78 -7.45
C THR A 85 -3.56 -3.99 -6.84
N ASP A 86 -2.84 -4.79 -6.04
CA ASP A 86 -3.40 -5.96 -5.33
C ASP A 86 -3.87 -5.60 -3.91
N ALA A 87 -3.22 -4.61 -3.28
CA ALA A 87 -3.61 -4.05 -1.99
C ALA A 87 -3.18 -2.59 -1.83
N ILE A 88 -3.91 -1.85 -0.99
CA ILE A 88 -3.58 -0.49 -0.60
C ILE A 88 -3.27 -0.46 0.90
N ILE A 89 -2.19 0.21 1.26
CA ILE A 89 -1.89 0.56 2.64
C ILE A 89 -2.07 2.07 2.77
N TRP A 90 -3.11 2.49 3.49
CA TRP A 90 -3.36 3.88 3.81
C TRP A 90 -2.75 4.24 5.17
N VAL A 91 -1.76 5.13 5.18
CA VAL A 91 -1.03 5.51 6.39
C VAL A 91 -1.56 6.84 6.93
N ILE A 92 -1.89 6.86 8.22
CA ILE A 92 -2.42 8.02 8.94
C ILE A 92 -1.47 8.34 10.09
N ASP A 93 -1.05 9.60 10.21
CA ASP A 93 -0.42 10.09 11.43
C ASP A 93 -1.49 10.26 12.51
N SER A 94 -1.53 9.33 13.46
CA SER A 94 -2.49 9.36 14.57
C SER A 94 -2.32 10.56 15.52
N THR A 95 -1.17 11.24 15.48
CA THR A 95 -0.88 12.41 16.32
C THR A 95 -1.26 13.72 15.64
N ASP A 96 -1.40 13.72 14.32
CA ASP A 96 -1.77 14.90 13.52
C ASP A 96 -3.28 15.11 13.46
N ARG A 97 -3.85 15.52 14.61
CA ARG A 97 -5.29 15.74 14.76
C ARG A 97 -5.83 16.80 13.80
N ALA A 98 -5.01 17.80 13.46
CA ALA A 98 -5.41 18.91 12.58
C ALA A 98 -5.71 18.42 11.15
N ARG A 99 -5.04 17.35 10.69
CA ARG A 99 -5.19 16.81 9.34
C ARG A 99 -6.05 15.53 9.25
N LEU A 100 -6.71 15.12 10.33
CA LEU A 100 -7.63 13.96 10.31
C LEU A 100 -8.79 14.15 9.32
N SER A 101 -9.31 15.38 9.18
CA SER A 101 -10.34 15.68 8.19
C SER A 101 -9.79 15.56 6.76
N ASP A 102 -8.59 16.11 6.50
CA ASP A 102 -7.92 16.04 5.18
C ASP A 102 -7.68 14.59 4.76
N THR A 103 -7.13 13.75 5.65
CA THR A 103 -6.89 12.33 5.32
C THR A 103 -8.18 11.55 5.12
N SER A 104 -9.25 11.88 5.86
CA SER A 104 -10.56 11.28 5.66
C SER A 104 -11.13 11.62 4.29
N ILE A 105 -11.07 12.88 3.86
CA ILE A 105 -11.54 13.32 2.54
C ILE A 105 -10.79 12.57 1.44
N GLU A 106 -9.46 12.52 1.51
CA GLU A 106 -8.61 11.87 0.50
C GLU A 106 -8.85 10.35 0.45
N LEU A 107 -9.01 9.69 1.61
CA LEU A 107 -9.35 8.27 1.65
C LEU A 107 -10.74 8.01 1.03
N ASN A 108 -11.74 8.82 1.36
CA ASN A 108 -13.08 8.69 0.78
C ASN A 108 -13.05 8.86 -0.75
N GLN A 109 -12.29 9.82 -1.27
CA GLN A 109 -12.11 9.98 -2.72
C GLN A 109 -11.46 8.74 -3.34
N LEU A 110 -10.40 8.20 -2.72
CA LEU A 110 -9.75 6.99 -3.18
C LEU A 110 -10.69 5.78 -3.21
N LEU A 111 -11.57 5.63 -2.22
CA LEU A 111 -12.54 4.53 -2.17
C LEU A 111 -13.57 4.57 -3.33
N LEU A 112 -13.77 5.73 -3.96
CA LEU A 112 -14.67 5.91 -5.10
C LEU A 112 -14.00 5.59 -6.45
N GLU A 113 -12.69 5.34 -6.47
CA GLU A 113 -11.94 5.13 -7.71
C GLU A 113 -12.23 3.77 -8.36
N GLU A 114 -12.83 3.81 -9.54
CA GLU A 114 -13.20 2.61 -10.31
C GLU A 114 -11.97 1.77 -10.69
N ALA A 115 -10.82 2.41 -10.92
CA ALA A 115 -9.57 1.74 -11.27
C ALA A 115 -9.07 0.78 -10.16
N LEU A 116 -9.48 1.03 -8.91
CA LEU A 116 -9.20 0.15 -7.77
C LEU A 116 -10.25 -0.95 -7.59
N ALA A 117 -11.34 -0.89 -8.36
CA ALA A 117 -12.46 -1.82 -8.32
C ALA A 117 -12.98 -2.05 -6.88
N LEU A 118 -12.94 -0.99 -6.05
CA LEU A 118 -13.29 -1.08 -4.63
C LEU A 118 -14.79 -1.32 -4.39
N ASN A 119 -15.62 -0.88 -5.34
CA ASN A 119 -17.08 -0.88 -5.21
C ASN A 119 -17.79 -2.02 -5.96
N SER A 120 -17.07 -2.91 -6.66
CA SER A 120 -17.66 -3.77 -7.70
C SER A 120 -17.89 -5.26 -7.34
N LYS A 121 -17.79 -5.69 -6.07
CA LYS A 121 -18.13 -7.07 -5.69
C LYS A 121 -18.90 -7.22 -4.37
N PRO A 122 -19.87 -8.16 -4.30
CA PRO A 122 -20.71 -8.39 -3.11
C PRO A 122 -19.97 -8.90 -1.87
N THR A 123 -18.68 -9.25 -1.96
CA THR A 123 -17.84 -9.66 -0.82
C THR A 123 -16.92 -8.56 -0.28
N GLY A 124 -16.94 -7.35 -0.84
CA GLY A 124 -16.24 -6.17 -0.33
C GLY A 124 -14.71 -6.28 -0.34
N HIS A 125 -14.01 -5.16 -0.44
CA HIS A 125 -12.60 -5.14 -0.06
C HIS A 125 -12.51 -5.25 1.45
N ARG A 126 -11.80 -6.27 1.93
CA ARG A 126 -11.54 -6.39 3.36
C ARG A 126 -10.57 -5.29 3.75
N TRP A 127 -10.86 -4.64 4.87
CA TRP A 127 -10.02 -3.61 5.46
C TRP A 127 -9.80 -3.93 6.93
N ARG A 128 -8.67 -3.44 7.45
CA ARG A 128 -8.33 -3.49 8.87
C ARG A 128 -7.59 -2.21 9.22
N VAL A 129 -7.92 -1.63 10.36
CA VAL A 129 -7.13 -0.55 10.97
C VAL A 129 -6.20 -1.19 11.99
N MET A 130 -4.94 -0.80 11.96
CA MET A 130 -3.93 -1.28 12.88
C MET A 130 -3.09 -0.11 13.38
N ALA A 131 -3.05 0.06 14.70
CA ALA A 131 -2.11 0.99 15.32
C ALA A 131 -0.70 0.41 15.16
N CYS A 132 0.24 1.22 14.69
CA CYS A 132 1.64 0.83 14.52
C CYS A 132 2.57 2.00 14.84
N SER A 133 3.85 1.71 14.97
CA SER A 133 4.91 2.72 15.07
C SER A 133 6.02 2.37 14.10
N ALA A 134 6.14 3.15 13.02
CA ALA A 134 7.20 2.97 12.03
C ALA A 134 8.61 3.06 12.66
N ILE A 135 8.74 3.92 13.69
CA ILE A 135 9.99 4.16 14.40
C ILE A 135 10.39 2.99 15.29
N SER A 136 9.48 2.39 16.06
CA SER A 136 9.82 1.23 16.90
C SER A 136 9.70 -0.10 16.15
N GLY A 137 8.95 -0.14 15.05
CA GLY A 137 8.57 -1.37 14.34
C GLY A 137 7.33 -2.05 14.91
N MET A 138 6.74 -1.55 16.00
CA MET A 138 5.54 -2.11 16.61
C MET A 138 4.42 -2.27 15.58
N ASN A 139 3.90 -3.49 15.45
CA ASN A 139 2.81 -3.91 14.57
C ASN A 139 3.02 -3.67 13.07
N VAL A 140 4.21 -3.23 12.63
CA VAL A 140 4.50 -3.02 11.20
C VAL A 140 4.49 -4.35 10.44
N MET A 141 5.14 -5.38 10.99
CA MET A 141 5.14 -6.72 10.39
C MET A 141 3.76 -7.40 10.46
N GLU A 142 3.04 -7.26 11.58
CA GLU A 142 1.69 -7.83 11.72
C GLU A 142 0.72 -7.24 10.68
N GLY A 143 0.83 -5.93 10.41
CA GLY A 143 0.04 -5.28 9.38
C GLY A 143 0.36 -5.80 7.99
N LEU A 144 1.65 -6.01 7.69
CA LEU A 144 2.08 -6.59 6.43
C LEU A 144 1.62 -8.05 6.28
N ASP A 145 1.72 -8.86 7.34
CA ASP A 145 1.23 -10.24 7.37
C ASP A 145 -0.25 -10.30 7.01
N TRP A 146 -1.07 -9.45 7.62
CA TRP A 146 -2.49 -9.39 7.31
C TRP A 146 -2.77 -9.03 5.84
N VAL A 147 -2.05 -8.04 5.29
CA VAL A 147 -2.18 -7.65 3.87
C VAL A 147 -1.82 -8.82 2.96
N VAL A 148 -0.70 -9.49 3.23
CA VAL A 148 -0.22 -10.62 2.43
C VAL A 148 -1.19 -11.79 2.50
N ASP A 149 -1.72 -12.12 3.67
CA ASP A 149 -2.68 -13.21 3.84
C ASP A 149 -4.01 -12.91 3.11
N GLU A 150 -4.49 -11.66 3.16
CA GLU A 150 -5.71 -11.26 2.46
C GLU A 150 -5.54 -11.30 0.93
N VAL A 151 -4.44 -10.76 0.40
CA VAL A 151 -4.10 -10.85 -1.03
C VAL A 151 -3.90 -12.31 -1.44
N ALA A 152 -3.19 -13.10 -0.62
CA ALA A 152 -2.94 -14.52 -0.84
C ALA A 152 -4.26 -15.30 -1.00
N SER A 153 -5.18 -15.08 -0.06
CA SER A 153 -6.47 -15.77 -0.03
C SER A 153 -7.31 -15.51 -1.29
N ARG A 154 -7.29 -14.28 -1.82
CA ARG A 154 -8.08 -13.88 -2.98
C ARG A 154 -7.45 -14.29 -4.31
N LEU A 155 -6.13 -14.23 -4.41
CA LEU A 155 -5.42 -14.40 -5.69
C LEU A 155 -4.91 -15.83 -5.92
N TYR A 156 -4.60 -16.57 -4.86
CA TYR A 156 -3.83 -17.83 -4.95
C TYR A 156 -4.50 -19.03 -4.29
N LEU A 157 -5.39 -18.83 -3.31
CA LEU A 157 -6.01 -19.93 -2.55
C LEU A 157 -7.45 -20.27 -2.98
N LEU A 158 -8.04 -19.52 -3.91
CA LEU A 158 -9.36 -19.82 -4.51
C LEU A 158 -9.22 -20.68 -5.78
N GLN A 159 -8.38 -21.72 -5.74
CA GLN A 159 -8.33 -22.78 -6.76
C GLN A 159 -8.93 -24.06 -6.20
#